data_AF-A0A961TEA1-F1
#
_entry.id   AF-A0A961TEA1-F1
#
_cell.length_a   1.000
_cell.length_b   1.000
_cell.length_c   1.000
_cell.angle_alpha   90.00
_cell.angle_beta   90.00
_cell.angle_gamma   90.00
#
_symmetry.space_group_name_H-M   'P 1'
#
loop_
_entity.id
_entity.type
_entity.pdbx_description
1 polymer ?
#
loop_
_entity_poly.entity_id
_entity_poly.type
_entity_poly.pdbx_seq_one_letter_code
_entity_poly.pdbx_strand_id
1 'polypeptide(L)' 'MKKMLVSAIALSALVAFNASARADVMIGVAGPLTGPNAAFGAQLQKGAEQAAADINAAGGINGEKI' A
#
# COMPACT_ATOMS: atom_id res chain seq x y z
N MET A 1 -2.28 -33.58 -28.41
CA MET A 1 -1.32 -33.39 -27.29
C MET A 1 -0.66 -32.01 -27.30
N LYS A 2 0.04 -31.59 -28.37
CA LYS A 2 0.72 -30.28 -28.43
C LYS A 2 -0.21 -29.07 -28.20
N LYS A 3 -1.43 -29.07 -28.77
CA LYS A 3 -2.42 -27.99 -28.58
C LYS A 3 -2.93 -27.88 -27.13
N MET A 4 -3.05 -29.00 -26.42
CA MET A 4 -3.48 -29.01 -25.01
C MET A 4 -2.37 -28.49 -24.09
N LEU A 5 -1.11 -28.82 -24.39
CA LEU A 5 0.04 -28.26 -23.67
C LEU A 5 0.13 -26.74 -23.82
N VAL A 6 -0.04 -26.23 -25.05
CA VAL A 6 -0.06 -24.78 -25.30
C VAL A 6 -1.21 -24.09 -24.53
N SER A 7 -2.39 -24.70 -24.51
CA SER A 7 -3.54 -24.14 -23.80
C SER A 7 -3.39 -24.18 -22.28
N ALA A 8 -2.76 -25.22 -21.72
CA ALA A 8 -2.46 -25.31 -20.29
C ALA A 8 -1.42 -24.26 -19.86
N ILE A 9 -0.39 -24.05 -20.68
CA ILE A 9 0.61 -23.00 -20.44
C ILE A 9 -0.04 -21.61 -20.48
N ALA A 10 -0.86 -21.34 -21.48
CA ALA A 10 -1.58 -20.07 -21.59
C ALA A 10 -2.49 -19.81 -20.36
N LEU A 11 -3.19 -20.84 -19.86
CA LEU A 11 -4.03 -20.72 -18.68
C LEU A 11 -3.20 -20.47 -17.41
N SER A 12 -2.06 -21.17 -17.24
CA SER A 12 -1.17 -20.93 -16.10
C SER A 12 -0.57 -19.52 -16.10
N ALA A 13 -0.27 -18.96 -17.27
CA ALA A 13 0.20 -17.59 -17.39
C ALA A 13 -0.89 -16.59 -16.98
N LEU A 14 -2.14 -16.79 -17.38
CA LEU A 14 -3.25 -15.91 -16.98
C LEU A 14 -3.49 -15.89 -15.47
N VAL A 15 -3.30 -17.02 -14.79
CA VAL A 15 -3.39 -17.10 -13.33
C VAL A 15 -2.18 -16.45 -12.66
N ALA A 16 -0.98 -16.67 -13.19
CA ALA A 16 0.26 -16.10 -12.65
C ALA A 16 0.36 -14.57 -12.81
N PHE A 17 -0.24 -14.02 -13.88
CA PHE A 17 -0.24 -12.59 -14.18
C PHE A 17 -1.54 -11.88 -13.81
N ASN A 18 -2.33 -12.43 -12.88
CA ASN A 18 -3.47 -11.70 -12.33
C ASN A 18 -2.93 -10.53 -11.49
N ALA A 19 -2.79 -9.35 -12.10
CA ALA A 19 -2.42 -8.14 -11.39
C ALA A 19 -3.57 -7.79 -10.44
N SER A 20 -3.36 -7.92 -9.13
CA SER A 20 -4.28 -7.33 -8.17
C SER A 20 -4.36 -5.83 -8.47
N ALA A 21 -5.58 -5.30 -8.63
CA ALA A 21 -5.77 -3.86 -8.70
C ALA A 21 -5.14 -3.25 -7.44
N ARG A 22 -4.09 -2.44 -7.63
CA ARG A 22 -3.43 -1.70 -6.56
C ARG A 22 -3.94 -0.28 -6.62
N ALA A 23 -4.68 0.16 -5.60
CA ALA A 23 -5.03 1.55 -5.42
C ALA A 23 -3.97 2.25 -4.54
N ASP A 24 -3.86 3.56 -4.68
CA ASP A 24 -3.12 4.36 -3.71
C ASP A 24 -4.05 4.65 -2.52
N VAL A 25 -3.65 4.24 -1.32
CA VAL A 25 -4.41 4.52 -0.10
C VAL A 25 -3.92 5.82 0.50
N MET A 26 -4.73 6.88 0.39
CA MET A 26 -4.38 8.18 0.95
C MET A 26 -4.86 8.32 2.40
N ILE A 27 -3.93 8.58 3.32
CA ILE A 27 -4.24 8.82 4.73
C ILE A 27 -4.05 10.30 5.07
N GLY A 28 -5.12 10.94 5.52
CA GLY A 28 -5.09 12.32 6.01
C GLY A 28 -4.75 12.38 7.51
N VAL A 29 -3.77 13.20 7.87
CA VAL A 29 -3.40 13.46 9.26
C VAL A 29 -3.75 14.91 9.60
N ALA A 30 -4.80 15.12 10.38
CA ALA A 30 -5.21 16.44 10.82
C ALA A 30 -4.58 16.80 12.17
N GLY A 31 -3.97 17.99 12.25
CA GLY A 31 -3.39 18.50 13.50
C GLY A 31 -3.02 19.98 13.38
N PRO A 32 -2.79 20.67 14.52
CA PRO A 32 -2.36 22.06 14.53
C PRO A 32 -0.88 22.13 14.13
N LEU A 33 -0.58 22.06 12.83
CA LEU A 33 0.80 22.07 12.33
C LEU A 33 1.47 23.45 12.48
N THR A 34 0.69 24.50 12.76
CA THR A 34 1.14 25.87 12.93
C THR A 34 0.45 26.54 14.13
N GLY A 35 0.91 27.74 14.50
CA GLY A 35 0.34 28.51 15.61
C GLY A 35 0.82 28.05 16.99
N PRO A 36 0.16 28.48 18.08
CA PRO A 36 0.62 28.23 19.45
C PRO A 36 0.78 26.75 19.81
N ASN A 37 0.02 25.88 19.14
CA ASN A 37 0.01 24.43 19.39
C ASN A 37 0.85 23.64 18.37
N ALA A 38 1.71 24.30 17.58
CA ALA A 38 2.52 23.67 16.53
C ALA A 38 3.40 22.51 17.04
N ALA A 39 3.93 22.61 18.26
CA ALA A 39 4.75 21.56 18.86
C ALA A 39 3.98 20.24 19.01
N PHE A 40 2.69 20.31 19.35
CA PHE A 40 1.81 19.14 19.41
C PHE A 40 1.49 18.60 18.02
N GLY A 41 1.20 19.49 17.05
CA GLY A 41 1.01 19.08 15.65
C GLY A 41 2.23 18.36 15.06
N ALA A 42 3.44 18.84 15.38
CA ALA A 42 4.69 18.19 14.94
C ALA A 42 4.85 16.78 15.53
N GLN A 43 4.38 16.54 16.76
CA GLN A 43 4.38 15.19 17.34
C GLN A 43 3.38 14.27 16.63
N LEU A 44 2.19 14.77 16.31
CA LEU A 44 1.19 14.01 15.54
C LEU A 44 1.70 13.64 14.15
N GLN A 45 2.32 14.60 13.44
CA GLN A 45 2.90 14.37 12.11
C GLN A 45 3.98 13.27 12.18
N LYS A 46 4.97 13.40 13.07
CA LYS A 46 6.04 12.42 13.20
C LYS A 46 5.53 11.03 13.58
N GLY A 47 4.54 10.97 14.48
CA GLY A 47 3.92 9.70 14.87
C GLY A 47 3.19 9.04 13.70
N ALA A 48 2.46 9.81 12.91
CA ALA A 48 1.76 9.29 11.74
C ALA A 48 2.72 8.82 10.63
N GLU A 49 3.79 9.57 10.39
CA GLU A 49 4.86 9.19 9.44
C GLU A 49 5.54 7.89 9.87
N GLN A 50 5.88 7.74 11.15
CA GLN A 50 6.46 6.51 11.68
C GLN A 50 5.49 5.34 11.54
N ALA A 51 4.20 5.52 11.88
CA ALA A 51 3.21 4.47 11.74
C ALA A 51 3.02 4.05 10.28
N ALA A 52 3.01 5.00 9.33
CA ALA A 52 2.95 4.69 7.90
C ALA A 52 4.18 3.90 7.45
N ALA A 53 5.38 4.27 7.91
CA ALA A 53 6.61 3.54 7.61
C ALA A 53 6.55 2.09 8.13
N ASP A 54 6.10 1.89 9.38
CA ASP A 54 5.99 0.57 10.01
C ASP A 54 4.95 -0.31 9.31
N ILE A 55 3.78 0.26 8.96
CA ILE A 55 2.73 -0.44 8.21
C ILE A 55 3.24 -0.85 6.83
N ASN A 56 3.92 0.05 6.12
CA ASN A 56 4.49 -0.24 4.80
C ASN A 56 5.59 -1.30 4.86
N ALA A 57 6.40 -1.30 5.92
CA ALA A 57 7.40 -2.34 6.15
C ALA A 57 6.76 -3.71 6.45
N ALA A 58 5.60 -3.73 7.10
CA ALA A 58 4.82 -4.95 7.36
C ALA A 58 4.03 -5.48 6.15
N GLY A 59 4.15 -4.83 4.98
CA GLY A 59 3.46 -5.24 3.75
C GLY A 59 2.26 -4.36 3.37
N GLY A 60 2.02 -3.27 4.10
CA GLY A 60 0.96 -2.32 3.79
C GLY A 60 -0.43 -2.84 4.13
N ILE A 61 -1.46 -2.14 3.66
CA ILE A 61 -2.86 -2.52 3.81
C ILE A 61 -3.27 -3.32 2.57
N ASN A 62 -3.62 -4.59 2.71
CA ASN A 62 -3.94 -5.48 1.59
C ASN A 62 -2.84 -5.55 0.51
N GLY A 63 -1.57 -5.34 0.88
CA GLY A 63 -0.45 -5.31 -0.06
C GLY A 63 -0.20 -3.95 -0.73
N GLU A 64 -0.94 -2.91 -0.32
CA GLU A 64 -0.82 -1.53 -0.78
C GLU A 64 -0.15 -0.64 0.26
N LYS A 65 0.75 0.23 -0.20
CA LYS A 65 1.41 1.18 0.70
C LYS A 65 0.51 2.38 0.99
N ILE A 66 0.66 2.92 2.19
CA ILE A 66 -0.04 4.11 2.68
C ILE A 66 0.93 5.28 2.93
#